data_AF-A0A0P9D9Z6-F1
#
_entry.id   AF-A0A0P9D9Z6-F1
#
_cell.length_a   1.000
_cell.length_b   1.000
_cell.length_c   1.000
_cell.angle_alpha   90.00
_cell.angle_beta   90.00
_cell.angle_gamma   90.00
#
_symmetry.space_group_name_H-M   'P 1'
#
loop_
_entity.id
_entity.type
_entity.pdbx_description
1 polymer ?
#
loop_
_entity_poly.entity_id
_entity_poly.type
_entity_poly.pdbx_seq_one_letter_code
_entity_poly.pdbx_strand_id
1 'polypeptide(L)'
;KHVYEAPPPAVSLNPDLSPLIERVLERALAKEPAERFQTAAAMAAELLDVASQLEHQRQSRVQMTGLYEFGLEAFQQKRYNDAVGQLRKLVELDPENEDANELLNAALSAQESEKAAARKKFEQLNQQQLGSQPAPQPAKPRQPAVNMATIRLPQIDDEPPRPSAADMANNAPTTPINAPRSFETTPQPVSTAPAPAQAAPQPAPEAPAAAAGANGNQSVMIAWVIAGVVVLALLGALVVLLR
;
A
#
# COMPACT_ATOMS: atom_id res chain seq x y z
N LYS A 1 51.58 -7.96 -10.63
CA LYS A 1 51.51 -7.62 -9.19
C LYS A 1 50.06 -7.20 -8.91
N HIS A 2 49.15 -8.14 -8.61
CA HIS A 2 47.74 -7.86 -8.29
C HIS A 2 47.29 -8.51 -6.97
N VAL A 3 48.25 -9.02 -6.19
CA VAL A 3 47.98 -9.82 -4.99
C VAL A 3 47.37 -8.95 -3.87
N TYR A 4 47.66 -7.64 -3.85
CA TYR A 4 47.25 -6.72 -2.77
C TYR A 4 46.33 -5.60 -3.23
N GLU A 5 46.06 -5.48 -4.53
CA GLU A 5 45.18 -4.43 -5.06
C GLU A 5 43.73 -4.90 -4.96
N ALA A 6 42.88 -4.11 -4.30
CA ALA A 6 41.45 -4.37 -4.20
C ALA A 6 40.85 -4.50 -5.62
N PRO A 7 39.95 -5.46 -5.84
CA PRO A 7 39.29 -5.58 -7.14
C PRO A 7 38.56 -4.26 -7.46
N PRO A 8 38.57 -3.80 -8.72
CA PRO A 8 37.78 -2.65 -9.11
C PRO A 8 36.28 -2.94 -8.88
N PRO A 9 35.47 -1.93 -8.51
CA PRO A 9 34.04 -2.12 -8.28
C PRO A 9 33.35 -2.72 -9.50
N ALA A 10 32.48 -3.71 -9.34
CA ALA A 10 31.84 -4.36 -10.48
C ALA A 10 30.83 -3.44 -11.20
N VAL A 11 30.31 -2.40 -10.52
CA VAL A 11 29.56 -1.28 -11.15
C VAL A 11 30.37 -0.57 -12.24
N SER A 12 31.71 -0.54 -12.15
CA SER A 12 32.55 0.06 -13.21
C SER A 12 32.54 -0.74 -14.52
N LEU A 13 32.21 -2.03 -14.45
CA LEU A 13 32.10 -2.93 -15.60
C LEU A 13 30.65 -3.06 -16.07
N ASN A 14 29.69 -3.01 -15.14
CA ASN A 14 28.26 -3.04 -15.40
C ASN A 14 27.53 -1.99 -14.55
N PRO A 15 27.24 -0.80 -15.11
CA PRO A 15 26.56 0.28 -14.38
C PRO A 15 25.16 -0.07 -13.88
N ASP A 16 24.49 -1.03 -14.52
CA ASP A 16 23.14 -1.47 -14.15
C ASP A 16 23.13 -2.49 -13.00
N LEU A 17 24.29 -2.82 -12.45
CA LEU A 17 24.42 -3.79 -11.38
C LEU A 17 23.77 -3.28 -10.08
N SER A 18 22.92 -4.11 -9.48
CA SER A 18 22.30 -3.76 -8.20
C SER A 18 23.36 -3.66 -7.09
N PRO A 19 23.28 -2.64 -6.20
CA PRO A 19 24.16 -2.51 -5.04
C PRO A 19 24.18 -3.75 -4.12
N LEU A 20 23.07 -4.52 -4.10
CA LEU A 20 22.99 -5.75 -3.31
C LEU A 20 23.90 -6.85 -3.88
N ILE A 21 23.97 -6.96 -5.21
CA ILE A 21 24.86 -7.92 -5.88
C ILE A 21 26.32 -7.47 -5.78
N GLU A 22 26.58 -6.15 -5.89
CA GLU A 22 27.91 -5.59 -5.66
C GLU A 22 28.46 -6.02 -4.29
N ARG A 23 27.67 -5.89 -3.22
CA ARG A 23 28.09 -6.32 -1.87
C ARG A 23 28.45 -7.81 -1.79
N VAL A 24 27.71 -8.68 -2.48
CA VAL A 24 28.03 -10.12 -2.52
C VAL A 24 29.34 -10.35 -3.28
N LEU A 25 29.56 -9.64 -4.39
CA LEU A 25 30.80 -9.72 -5.17
C LEU A 25 32.01 -9.19 -4.40
N GLU A 26 31.87 -8.05 -3.73
CA GLU A 26 32.91 -7.48 -2.86
C GLU A 26 33.34 -8.48 -1.78
N ARG A 27 32.37 -9.12 -1.13
CA ARG A 27 32.65 -10.15 -0.11
C ARG A 27 33.28 -11.40 -0.72
N ALA A 28 32.80 -11.87 -1.87
CA ALA A 28 33.37 -13.03 -2.55
C ALA A 28 34.82 -12.80 -3.01
N LEU A 29 35.14 -11.57 -3.42
CA LEU A 29 36.45 -11.16 -3.93
C LEU A 29 37.36 -10.49 -2.89
N ALA A 30 36.92 -10.42 -1.63
CA ALA A 30 37.69 -9.85 -0.52
C ALA A 30 39.11 -10.43 -0.47
N LYS A 31 40.12 -9.72 0.00
CA LYS A 31 41.49 -10.27 -0.02
C LYS A 31 41.75 -11.22 1.15
N GLU A 32 41.24 -10.87 2.31
CA GLU A 32 41.39 -11.67 3.52
C GLU A 32 40.44 -12.88 3.49
N PRO A 33 40.93 -14.10 3.70
CA PRO A 33 40.09 -15.30 3.75
C PRO A 33 38.98 -15.22 4.81
N ALA A 34 39.22 -14.49 5.91
CA ALA A 34 38.23 -14.28 6.97
C ALA A 34 37.03 -13.43 6.52
N GLU A 35 37.22 -12.54 5.55
CA GLU A 35 36.20 -11.64 5.03
C GLU A 35 35.38 -12.27 3.89
N ARG A 36 35.89 -13.36 3.29
CA ARG A 36 35.20 -14.10 2.23
C ARG A 36 34.08 -15.01 2.76
N PHE A 37 33.29 -15.53 1.84
CA PHE A 37 32.43 -16.67 2.12
C PHE A 37 33.27 -17.91 2.42
N GLN A 38 33.12 -18.44 3.64
CA GLN A 38 33.88 -19.62 4.08
C GLN A 38 33.44 -20.91 3.40
N THR A 39 32.22 -20.93 2.86
CA THR A 39 31.68 -22.08 2.12
C THR A 39 30.85 -21.61 0.94
N ALA A 40 30.76 -22.46 -0.09
CA ALA A 40 29.83 -22.23 -1.20
C ALA A 40 28.37 -22.16 -0.73
N ALA A 41 28.00 -22.91 0.31
CA ALA A 41 26.66 -22.87 0.89
C ALA A 41 26.33 -21.50 1.50
N ALA A 42 27.29 -20.86 2.18
CA ALA A 42 27.11 -19.51 2.72
C ALA A 42 26.91 -18.47 1.60
N MET A 43 27.67 -18.58 0.51
CA MET A 43 27.50 -17.71 -0.66
C MET A 43 26.14 -17.96 -1.34
N ALA A 44 25.73 -19.21 -1.49
CA ALA A 44 24.44 -19.57 -2.09
C ALA A 44 23.25 -19.05 -1.27
N ALA A 45 23.34 -19.12 0.06
CA ALA A 45 22.32 -18.57 0.96
C ALA A 45 22.19 -17.05 0.80
N GLU A 46 23.32 -16.32 0.78
CA GLU A 46 23.31 -14.86 0.58
C GLU A 46 22.76 -14.47 -0.79
N LEU A 47 23.14 -15.18 -1.85
CA LEU A 47 22.61 -14.95 -3.20
C LEU A 47 21.10 -15.19 -3.28
N LEU A 48 20.58 -16.20 -2.57
CA LEU A 48 19.14 -16.47 -2.52
C LEU A 48 18.39 -15.35 -1.78
N ASP A 49 18.94 -14.86 -0.67
CA ASP A 49 18.38 -13.74 0.08
C ASP A 49 18.32 -12.47 -0.80
N VAL A 50 19.44 -12.13 -1.44
CA VAL A 50 19.51 -11.00 -2.38
C VAL A 50 18.55 -11.16 -3.55
N ALA A 51 18.44 -12.35 -4.14
CA ALA A 51 17.49 -12.62 -5.22
C ALA A 51 16.04 -12.37 -4.75
N SER A 52 15.69 -12.81 -3.54
CA SER A 52 14.39 -12.56 -2.96
C SER A 52 14.15 -11.06 -2.74
N GLN A 53 15.14 -10.34 -2.22
CA GLN A 53 15.03 -8.90 -1.94
C GLN A 53 14.83 -8.09 -3.22
N LEU A 54 15.56 -8.43 -4.29
CA LEU A 54 15.40 -7.79 -5.60
C LEU A 54 14.03 -8.05 -6.22
N GLU A 55 13.48 -9.25 -6.04
CA GLU A 55 12.14 -9.56 -6.51
C GLU A 55 11.09 -8.73 -5.76
N HIS A 56 11.18 -8.63 -4.43
CA HIS A 56 10.29 -7.77 -3.65
C HIS A 56 10.39 -6.29 -4.06
N GLN A 57 11.61 -5.79 -4.29
CA GLN A 57 11.82 -4.42 -4.78
C GLN A 57 11.19 -4.22 -6.16
N ARG A 58 11.37 -5.16 -7.08
CA ARG A 58 10.76 -5.11 -8.43
C ARG A 58 9.25 -5.12 -8.32
N GLN A 59 8.69 -6.03 -7.52
CA GLN A 59 7.25 -6.13 -7.31
C GLN A 59 6.67 -4.87 -6.69
N SER A 60 7.36 -4.26 -5.72
CA SER A 60 6.97 -2.98 -5.13
C SER A 60 6.93 -1.89 -6.20
N ARG A 61 7.95 -1.78 -7.04
CA ARG A 61 7.99 -0.79 -8.13
C ARG A 61 6.81 -0.98 -9.10
N VAL A 62 6.57 -2.21 -9.54
CA VAL A 62 5.44 -2.52 -10.44
C VAL A 62 4.10 -2.19 -9.79
N GLN A 63 3.93 -2.53 -8.50
CA GLN A 63 2.73 -2.19 -7.74
C GLN A 63 2.54 -0.68 -7.64
N MET A 64 3.58 0.08 -7.31
CA MET A 64 3.55 1.54 -7.22
C MET A 64 3.17 2.18 -8.56
N THR A 65 3.80 1.74 -9.67
CA THR A 65 3.47 2.22 -11.01
C THR A 65 2.00 1.95 -11.35
N GLY A 66 1.50 0.74 -11.09
CA GLY A 66 0.10 0.40 -11.35
C GLY A 66 -0.89 1.20 -10.50
N LEU A 67 -0.56 1.48 -9.23
CA LEU A 67 -1.38 2.32 -8.36
C LEU A 67 -1.48 3.77 -8.87
N TYR A 68 -0.35 4.31 -9.35
CA TYR A 68 -0.31 5.66 -9.93
C TYR A 68 -1.15 5.74 -11.20
N GLU A 69 -0.92 4.84 -12.15
CA GLU A 69 -1.61 4.82 -13.44
C GLU A 69 -3.12 4.65 -13.27
N PHE A 70 -3.55 3.71 -12.42
CA PHE A 70 -4.97 3.50 -12.13
C PHE A 70 -5.57 4.73 -11.43
N GLY A 71 -4.84 5.34 -10.49
CA GLY A 71 -5.28 6.56 -9.81
C GLY A 71 -5.50 7.72 -10.78
N LEU A 72 -4.56 7.91 -11.71
CA LEU A 72 -4.62 8.91 -12.77
C LEU A 72 -5.79 8.67 -13.73
N GLU A 73 -5.97 7.43 -14.20
CA GLU A 73 -7.08 7.07 -15.08
C GLU A 73 -8.44 7.29 -14.40
N ALA A 74 -8.59 6.84 -13.15
CA ALA A 74 -9.82 7.04 -12.38
C ALA A 74 -10.13 8.53 -12.17
N PHE A 75 -9.10 9.36 -11.93
CA PHE A 75 -9.26 10.80 -11.82
C PHE A 75 -9.76 11.43 -13.12
N GLN A 76 -9.18 11.04 -14.26
CA GLN A 76 -9.62 11.50 -15.59
C GLN A 76 -11.05 11.08 -15.92
N GLN A 77 -11.47 9.89 -15.48
CA GLN A 77 -12.84 9.40 -15.62
C GLN A 77 -13.82 10.03 -14.61
N LYS A 78 -13.39 11.02 -13.81
CA LYS A 78 -14.16 11.63 -12.69
C LYS A 78 -14.60 10.65 -11.61
N ARG A 79 -13.99 9.46 -11.57
CA ARG A 79 -14.21 8.43 -10.54
C ARG A 79 -13.37 8.77 -9.31
N TYR A 80 -13.63 9.92 -8.70
CA TYR A 80 -12.78 10.49 -7.66
C TYR A 80 -12.62 9.61 -6.41
N ASN A 81 -13.62 8.78 -6.07
CA ASN A 81 -13.50 7.82 -4.97
C ASN A 81 -12.42 6.76 -5.25
N ASP A 82 -12.40 6.20 -6.46
CA ASP A 82 -11.45 5.16 -6.85
C ASP A 82 -10.03 5.74 -6.97
N ALA A 83 -9.92 6.94 -7.55
CA ALA A 83 -8.66 7.68 -7.63
C ALA A 83 -8.03 7.89 -6.25
N VAL A 84 -8.79 8.45 -5.30
CA VAL A 84 -8.33 8.67 -3.92
C VAL A 84 -7.89 7.37 -3.26
N GLY A 85 -8.63 6.28 -3.44
CA GLY A 85 -8.30 4.99 -2.84
C GLY A 85 -6.95 4.43 -3.29
N GLN A 86 -6.57 4.67 -4.54
CA GLN A 86 -5.37 4.06 -5.13
C GLN A 86 -4.14 4.96 -4.95
N LEU A 87 -4.34 6.27 -5.04
CA LEU A 87 -3.31 7.26 -4.74
C LEU A 87 -2.93 7.26 -3.25
N ARG A 88 -3.87 6.98 -2.33
CA ARG A 88 -3.53 6.80 -0.91
C ARG A 88 -2.59 5.61 -0.68
N LYS A 89 -2.88 4.46 -1.30
CA LYS A 89 -1.99 3.30 -1.21
C LYS A 89 -0.61 3.60 -1.79
N LEU A 90 -0.55 4.38 -2.87
CA LEU A 90 0.73 4.80 -3.44
C LEU A 90 1.51 5.69 -2.47
N VAL A 91 0.87 6.68 -1.86
CA VAL A 91 1.51 7.57 -0.87
C VAL A 91 1.91 6.81 0.42
N GLU A 92 1.20 5.74 0.77
CA GLU A 92 1.61 4.84 1.87
C GLU A 92 2.90 4.07 1.55
N LEU A 93 3.12 3.73 0.27
CA LEU A 93 4.34 3.05 -0.19
C LEU A 93 5.50 4.01 -0.43
N ASP A 94 5.21 5.22 -0.92
CA ASP A 94 6.18 6.26 -1.22
C ASP A 94 5.65 7.64 -0.84
N PRO A 95 5.88 8.05 0.42
CA PRO A 95 5.44 9.35 0.92
C PRO A 95 6.13 10.54 0.24
N GLU A 96 7.31 10.32 -0.35
CA GLU A 96 8.11 11.37 -1.00
C GLU A 96 7.69 11.62 -2.46
N ASN A 97 6.72 10.85 -2.97
CA ASN A 97 6.20 11.01 -4.33
C ASN A 97 5.37 12.29 -4.47
N GLU A 98 5.99 13.37 -4.96
CA GLU A 98 5.36 14.67 -5.14
C GLU A 98 4.14 14.59 -6.08
N ASP A 99 4.29 13.94 -7.24
CA ASP A 99 3.23 13.77 -8.24
C ASP A 99 1.98 13.05 -7.66
N ALA A 100 2.19 11.98 -6.89
CA ALA A 100 1.11 11.23 -6.26
C ALA A 100 0.39 12.06 -5.18
N ASN A 101 1.15 12.81 -4.39
CA ASN A 101 0.60 13.71 -3.37
C ASN A 101 -0.24 14.84 -4.00
N GLU A 102 0.26 15.45 -5.08
CA GLU A 102 -0.47 16.47 -5.82
C GLU A 102 -1.77 15.93 -6.41
N LEU A 103 -1.70 14.79 -7.10
CA LEU A 103 -2.85 14.17 -7.73
C LEU A 103 -3.88 13.70 -6.69
N LEU A 104 -3.44 13.22 -5.53
CA LEU A 104 -4.32 12.86 -4.42
C LEU A 104 -5.08 14.08 -3.89
N ASN A 105 -4.41 15.21 -3.70
CA ASN A 105 -5.04 16.45 -3.26
C ASN A 105 -6.07 16.97 -4.29
N ALA A 106 -5.71 16.92 -5.58
CA ALA A 106 -6.63 17.24 -6.66
C ALA A 106 -7.87 16.31 -6.64
N ALA A 107 -7.66 15.01 -6.47
CA ALA A 107 -8.74 14.03 -6.38
C ALA A 107 -9.66 14.26 -5.18
N LEU A 108 -9.11 14.61 -4.01
CA LEU A 108 -9.89 14.93 -2.81
C LEU A 108 -10.76 16.18 -2.99
N SER A 109 -10.20 17.26 -3.54
CA SER A 109 -10.95 18.50 -3.79
C SER A 109 -12.07 18.30 -4.81
N ALA A 110 -11.81 17.53 -5.87
CA ALA A 110 -12.82 17.20 -6.88
C ALA A 110 -13.92 16.31 -6.29
N GLN A 111 -13.56 15.33 -5.46
CA GLN A 111 -14.52 14.49 -4.75
C GLN A 111 -15.46 15.31 -3.85
N GLU A 112 -14.92 16.29 -3.12
CA GLU A 112 -15.71 17.14 -2.24
C GLU A 112 -16.66 18.04 -3.03
N SER A 113 -16.21 18.63 -4.15
CA SER A 113 -17.06 19.47 -4.98
C SER A 113 -18.24 18.69 -5.60
N GLU A 114 -18.00 17.47 -6.10
CA GLU A 114 -19.08 16.57 -6.59
C GLU A 114 -20.03 16.17 -5.46
N LYS A 115 -19.51 15.83 -4.28
CA LYS A 115 -20.35 15.52 -3.11
C LYS A 115 -21.20 16.71 -2.69
N ALA A 116 -20.63 17.92 -2.69
CA ALA A 116 -21.35 19.14 -2.35
C ALA A 116 -22.45 19.45 -3.39
N ALA A 117 -22.16 19.27 -4.69
CA ALA A 117 -23.14 19.43 -5.74
C ALA A 117 -24.28 18.40 -5.63
N ALA A 118 -23.95 17.13 -5.38
CA ALA A 118 -24.92 16.06 -5.19
C ALA A 118 -25.82 16.33 -3.97
N ARG A 119 -25.25 16.79 -2.85
CA ARG A 119 -26.01 17.19 -1.65
C ARG A 119 -27.00 18.30 -1.94
N LYS A 120 -26.57 19.39 -2.60
CA LYS A 120 -27.46 20.50 -2.99
C LYS A 120 -28.60 20.02 -3.89
N LYS A 121 -28.29 19.16 -4.86
CA LYS A 121 -29.30 18.62 -5.78
C LYS A 121 -30.32 17.74 -5.06
N PHE A 122 -29.87 16.90 -4.12
CA PHE A 122 -30.76 16.10 -3.28
C PHE A 122 -31.68 16.99 -2.43
N GLU A 123 -31.15 18.05 -1.83
CA GLU A 123 -31.94 19.00 -1.02
C GLU A 123 -32.99 19.75 -1.86
N GLN A 124 -32.65 20.15 -3.08
CA GLN A 124 -33.61 20.77 -4.01
C GLN A 124 -34.73 19.81 -4.40
N LEU A 125 -34.41 18.54 -4.69
CA LEU A 125 -35.41 17.52 -5.01
C LEU A 125 -36.36 17.28 -3.83
N ASN A 126 -35.84 17.24 -2.60
CA ASN A 126 -36.65 17.10 -1.40
C ASN A 126 -37.61 18.29 -1.22
N GLN A 127 -37.16 19.53 -1.46
CA GLN A 127 -38.01 20.72 -1.39
C GLN A 127 -39.13 20.73 -2.44
N GLN A 128 -38.85 20.28 -3.67
CA GLN A 128 -39.87 20.16 -4.73
C GLN A 128 -40.96 19.13 -4.39
N GLN A 129 -40.57 18.02 -3.76
CA GLN A 129 -41.53 17.01 -3.29
C GLN A 129 -42.37 17.51 -2.11
N LEU A 130 -41.82 18.33 -1.20
CA LEU A 130 -42.58 18.94 -0.11
C LEU A 130 -43.60 19.98 -0.58
N GLY A 131 -43.27 20.77 -1.62
CA GLY A 131 -44.18 21.75 -2.22
C GLY A 131 -45.29 21.14 -3.09
N SER A 132 -45.10 19.89 -3.53
CA SER A 132 -46.07 19.14 -4.35
C SER A 132 -46.90 18.14 -3.54
N GLN A 133 -46.55 17.90 -2.27
CA GLN A 133 -47.40 17.14 -1.36
C GLN A 133 -48.62 18.00 -1.02
N PRO A 134 -49.86 17.57 -1.38
CA PRO A 134 -51.05 18.18 -0.82
C PRO A 134 -50.88 18.17 0.70
N ALA A 135 -51.13 19.31 1.35
CA ALA A 135 -51.18 19.38 2.81
C ALA A 135 -51.89 18.12 3.32
N PRO A 136 -51.38 17.42 4.36
CA PRO A 136 -52.03 16.25 4.89
C PRO A 136 -53.48 16.64 5.16
N GLN A 137 -54.40 16.14 4.31
CA GLN A 137 -55.81 16.47 4.44
C GLN A 137 -56.15 16.14 5.88
N PRO A 138 -56.86 17.03 6.62
CA PRO A 138 -57.25 16.73 7.98
C PRO A 138 -57.89 15.35 7.94
N ALA A 139 -57.23 14.39 8.60
CA ALA A 139 -57.62 13.00 8.54
C ALA A 139 -59.06 12.96 9.00
N LYS A 140 -60.01 12.73 8.08
CA LYS A 140 -61.33 12.26 8.48
C LYS A 140 -61.06 11.08 9.41
N PRO A 141 -61.68 11.04 10.61
CA PRO A 141 -61.43 9.98 11.56
C PRO A 141 -61.53 8.66 10.81
N ARG A 142 -60.40 7.95 10.66
CA ARG A 142 -60.43 6.59 10.20
C ARG A 142 -61.28 5.87 11.23
N GLN A 143 -62.52 5.56 10.87
CA GLN A 143 -63.27 4.59 11.63
C GLN A 143 -62.37 3.36 11.75
N PRO A 144 -62.18 2.81 12.96
CA PRO A 144 -61.39 1.61 13.12
C PRO A 144 -62.08 0.52 12.30
N ALA A 145 -61.52 0.22 11.13
CA ALA A 145 -61.84 -1.00 10.43
C ALA A 145 -61.32 -2.13 11.32
N VAL A 146 -62.21 -2.66 12.16
CA VAL A 146 -62.02 -3.91 12.89
C VAL A 146 -62.08 -5.03 11.86
N ASN A 147 -61.08 -5.09 11.00
CA ASN A 147 -60.80 -6.28 10.21
C ASN A 147 -59.71 -7.00 10.99
N MET A 148 -60.14 -7.77 12.01
CA MET A 148 -59.30 -8.80 12.59
C MET A 148 -59.02 -9.82 11.49
N ALA A 149 -57.94 -9.63 10.75
CA ALA A 149 -57.30 -10.73 10.07
C ALA A 149 -56.81 -11.67 11.18
N THR A 150 -57.58 -12.73 11.41
CA THR A 150 -57.13 -13.89 12.16
C THR A 150 -55.85 -14.38 11.50
N ILE A 151 -54.70 -14.04 12.09
CA ILE A 151 -53.44 -14.73 11.82
C ILE A 151 -53.68 -16.16 12.29
N ARG A 152 -53.99 -17.05 11.35
CA ARG A 152 -53.98 -18.49 11.59
C ARG A 152 -52.51 -18.87 11.74
N LEU A 153 -52.07 -19.07 12.97
CA LEU A 153 -50.80 -19.74 13.26
C LEU A 153 -50.76 -21.05 12.43
N PRO A 154 -49.70 -21.31 11.66
CA PRO A 154 -49.47 -22.66 11.16
C PRO A 154 -49.28 -23.56 12.38
N GLN A 155 -50.13 -24.58 12.52
CA GLN A 155 -49.87 -25.64 13.49
C GLN A 155 -48.57 -26.31 13.11
N ILE A 156 -47.62 -26.30 14.04
CA ILE A 156 -46.42 -27.12 14.00
C ILE A 156 -46.85 -28.47 14.56
N ASP A 157 -47.37 -29.34 13.70
CA ASP A 157 -47.56 -30.76 13.97
C ASP A 157 -47.00 -31.53 12.76
N ASP A 158 -45.68 -31.56 12.66
CA ASP A 158 -44.94 -32.60 11.95
C ASP A 158 -43.56 -32.71 12.62
N GLU A 159 -43.47 -33.63 13.58
CA GLU A 159 -42.23 -34.04 14.23
C GLU A 159 -41.41 -34.86 13.22
N PRO A 160 -40.24 -34.39 12.74
CA PRO A 160 -39.40 -35.22 11.90
C PRO A 160 -38.85 -36.40 12.73
N PRO A 161 -38.81 -37.63 12.18
CA PRO A 161 -38.34 -38.80 12.91
C PRO A 161 -36.88 -38.62 13.33
N ARG A 162 -36.60 -38.90 14.60
CA ARG A 162 -35.23 -38.89 15.13
C ARG A 162 -34.37 -39.89 14.36
N PRO A 163 -33.16 -39.52 13.94
CA PRO A 163 -32.22 -40.48 13.37
C PRO A 163 -31.81 -41.51 14.44
N SER A 164 -31.95 -42.79 14.09
CA SER A 164 -31.55 -43.93 14.92
C SER A 164 -30.03 -44.03 14.98
N ALA A 165 -29.50 -44.48 16.12
CA ALA A 165 -28.09 -44.48 16.50
C ALA A 165 -27.20 -45.51 15.75
N ALA A 166 -27.50 -45.84 14.48
CA ALA A 166 -26.81 -46.88 13.72
C ALA A 166 -25.87 -46.36 12.61
N ASP A 167 -25.91 -45.07 12.25
CA ASP A 167 -25.18 -44.54 11.08
C ASP A 167 -23.92 -43.70 11.40
N MET A 168 -23.46 -43.65 12.66
CA MET A 168 -22.31 -42.82 13.08
C MET A 168 -20.92 -43.51 13.01
N ALA A 169 -20.72 -44.53 12.18
CA ALA A 169 -19.47 -45.30 12.19
C ALA A 169 -18.42 -44.95 11.11
N ASN A 170 -18.72 -44.19 10.04
CA ASN A 170 -17.85 -44.25 8.85
C ASN A 170 -17.32 -42.96 8.23
N ASN A 171 -17.31 -41.81 8.92
CA ASN A 171 -16.61 -40.62 8.39
C ASN A 171 -16.00 -39.75 9.50
N ALA A 172 -14.88 -40.20 10.07
CA ALA A 172 -14.04 -39.36 10.92
C ALA A 172 -12.95 -38.68 10.06
N PRO A 173 -12.96 -37.35 9.85
CA PRO A 173 -11.78 -36.63 9.41
C PRO A 173 -10.78 -36.54 10.58
N THR A 174 -9.67 -37.24 10.44
CA THR A 174 -8.49 -37.12 11.29
C THR A 174 -7.84 -35.75 11.08
N THR A 175 -7.91 -34.90 12.10
CA THR A 175 -7.02 -33.73 12.23
C THR A 175 -6.39 -33.77 13.62
N PRO A 176 -5.05 -33.84 13.74
CA PRO A 176 -4.39 -33.85 15.03
C PRO A 176 -4.41 -32.46 15.67
N ILE A 177 -5.09 -32.34 16.82
CA ILE A 177 -4.93 -31.25 17.78
C ILE A 177 -3.52 -31.37 18.39
N ASN A 178 -2.67 -30.38 18.11
CA ASN A 178 -1.38 -30.20 18.75
C ASN A 178 -1.58 -29.24 19.93
N ALA A 179 -1.71 -29.78 21.14
CA ALA A 179 -1.74 -29.01 22.38
C ALA A 179 -0.30 -28.70 22.83
N PRO A 180 0.03 -27.46 23.24
CA PRO A 180 1.31 -27.17 23.85
C PRO A 180 1.38 -27.80 25.24
N ARG A 181 2.31 -28.74 25.42
CA ARG A 181 2.64 -29.31 26.74
C ARG A 181 3.45 -28.29 27.53
N SER A 182 2.85 -27.82 28.62
CA SER A 182 3.54 -27.17 29.72
C SER A 182 4.51 -28.16 30.36
N PHE A 183 5.82 -27.91 30.22
CA PHE A 183 6.81 -28.48 31.10
C PHE A 183 7.49 -27.36 31.88
N GLU A 184 7.12 -27.35 33.15
CA GLU A 184 7.72 -26.68 34.28
C GLU A 184 9.21 -27.03 34.35
N THR A 185 10.10 -26.03 34.31
CA THR A 185 11.51 -26.19 34.72
C THR A 185 12.00 -24.87 35.29
N THR A 186 12.00 -24.80 36.62
CA THR A 186 12.86 -23.90 37.40
C THR A 186 13.44 -24.75 38.52
N PRO A 187 14.77 -24.86 38.63
CA PRO A 187 15.57 -23.99 39.52
C PRO A 187 16.86 -23.54 38.80
N GLN A 188 17.61 -22.49 39.13
CA GLN A 188 17.78 -21.56 40.24
C GLN A 188 18.70 -20.42 39.72
N PRO A 189 18.76 -19.24 40.36
CA PRO A 189 19.60 -18.12 39.92
C PRO A 189 21.02 -18.22 40.49
N VAL A 190 22.03 -18.30 39.63
CA VAL A 190 23.43 -18.05 40.03
C VAL A 190 23.80 -16.62 39.72
N SER A 191 23.75 -15.84 40.79
CA SER A 191 24.29 -14.49 40.92
C SER A 191 25.81 -14.54 41.00
N THR A 192 26.51 -13.97 40.01
CA THR A 192 27.90 -13.54 40.19
C THR A 192 28.21 -12.32 39.33
N ALA A 193 28.08 -11.14 39.91
CA ALA A 193 28.94 -9.98 39.63
C ALA A 193 29.55 -9.56 40.98
N PRO A 194 30.82 -9.14 41.01
CA PRO A 194 31.09 -7.70 41.11
C PRO A 194 32.33 -7.24 40.28
N ALA A 195 32.21 -6.16 39.49
CA ALA A 195 32.75 -4.80 39.76
C ALA A 195 34.15 -4.54 39.15
N PRO A 196 34.64 -3.29 39.00
CA PRO A 196 34.00 -2.04 38.57
C PRO A 196 34.81 -1.24 37.50
N ALA A 197 34.18 -0.16 36.99
CA ALA A 197 34.75 1.11 36.55
C ALA A 197 35.75 1.17 35.37
N GLN A 198 35.38 1.92 34.33
CA GLN A 198 36.12 3.13 33.96
C GLN A 198 35.30 4.11 33.12
N ALA A 199 35.48 5.38 33.48
CA ALA A 199 34.78 6.55 33.00
C ALA A 199 35.38 7.10 31.70
N ALA A 200 34.58 7.95 31.03
CA ALA A 200 34.85 8.64 29.77
C ALA A 200 36.17 9.47 29.72
N PRO A 201 36.54 9.99 28.53
CA PRO A 201 36.10 11.36 28.22
C PRO A 201 35.74 11.60 26.74
N GLN A 202 34.68 12.40 26.53
CA GLN A 202 34.57 13.30 25.36
C GLN A 202 35.56 14.47 25.54
N PRO A 203 36.04 15.11 24.46
CA PRO A 203 35.40 16.36 24.02
C PRO A 203 35.34 16.59 22.49
N ALA A 204 34.41 17.48 22.10
CA ALA A 204 34.10 18.05 20.78
C ALA A 204 35.17 19.10 20.31
N PRO A 205 34.96 20.05 19.34
CA PRO A 205 33.93 20.27 18.27
C PRO A 205 34.52 20.69 16.88
N GLU A 206 33.66 21.17 15.95
CA GLU A 206 33.88 22.14 14.82
C GLU A 206 33.98 21.65 13.34
N ALA A 207 32.83 21.79 12.63
CA ALA A 207 32.47 22.41 11.32
C ALA A 207 33.54 22.81 10.24
N PRO A 208 33.20 23.33 9.01
CA PRO A 208 31.93 23.46 8.26
C PRO A 208 31.95 23.02 6.76
N ALA A 209 30.76 23.00 6.13
CA ALA A 209 30.39 23.38 4.73
C ALA A 209 31.18 22.90 3.48
N ALA A 210 30.47 22.24 2.54
CA ALA A 210 30.52 22.47 1.08
C ALA A 210 29.38 21.67 0.39
N ALA A 211 28.34 22.34 -0.12
CA ALA A 211 28.09 22.61 -1.56
C ALA A 211 27.73 21.33 -2.37
N ALA A 212 26.46 21.06 -2.67
CA ALA A 212 25.63 21.68 -3.70
C ALA A 212 26.23 21.58 -5.12
N GLY A 213 25.60 20.76 -5.97
CA GLY A 213 25.78 20.83 -7.43
C GLY A 213 25.66 19.49 -8.13
N ALA A 214 24.53 19.25 -8.80
CA ALA A 214 24.43 18.66 -10.14
C ALA A 214 23.09 17.92 -10.31
N ASN A 215 22.04 18.63 -10.74
CA ASN A 215 20.89 18.05 -11.46
C ASN A 215 20.25 19.14 -12.33
N GLY A 216 21.06 19.79 -13.18
CA GLY A 216 20.63 20.92 -14.03
C GLY A 216 20.13 20.54 -15.42
N ASN A 217 20.08 19.24 -15.78
CA ASN A 217 19.83 18.84 -17.18
C ASN A 217 18.44 18.27 -17.47
N GLN A 218 17.64 17.90 -16.47
CA GLN A 218 16.29 17.34 -16.69
C GLN A 218 15.20 18.40 -16.78
N SER A 219 15.37 19.56 -16.13
CA SER A 219 14.38 20.64 -16.18
C SER A 219 14.27 21.31 -17.56
N VAL A 220 15.34 21.28 -18.37
CA VAL A 220 15.31 21.86 -19.71
C VAL A 220 14.50 20.98 -20.66
N MET A 221 14.65 19.65 -20.62
CA MET A 221 13.86 18.76 -21.48
C MET A 221 12.35 18.85 -21.20
N ILE A 222 11.95 18.93 -19.93
CA ILE A 222 10.52 19.02 -19.55
C ILE A 222 9.91 20.36 -19.98
N ALA A 223 10.67 21.46 -19.89
CA ALA A 223 10.23 22.78 -20.36
C ALA A 223 9.95 22.83 -21.88
N TRP A 224 10.75 22.14 -22.70
CA TRP A 224 10.52 22.08 -24.15
C TRP A 224 9.27 21.26 -24.53
N VAL A 225 8.94 20.22 -23.78
CA VAL A 225 7.73 19.41 -24.01
C VAL A 225 6.46 20.21 -23.67
N ILE A 226 6.45 20.94 -22.55
CA ILE A 226 5.31 21.77 -22.15
C ILE A 226 5.10 22.91 -23.16
N ALA A 227 6.17 23.57 -23.61
CA ALA A 227 6.08 24.61 -24.63
C ALA A 227 5.51 24.07 -25.95
N GLY A 228 5.90 22.86 -26.37
CA GLY A 228 5.36 22.21 -27.57
C GLY A 228 3.86 21.91 -27.49
N VAL A 229 3.38 21.41 -26.35
CA VAL A 229 1.96 21.09 -26.14
C VAL A 229 1.10 22.35 -26.12
N VAL A 230 1.57 23.44 -25.52
CA VAL A 230 0.85 24.73 -25.50
C VAL A 230 0.72 25.32 -26.90
N VAL A 231 1.79 25.27 -27.71
CA VAL A 231 1.75 25.76 -29.10
C VAL A 231 0.78 24.94 -29.95
N LEU A 232 0.76 23.62 -29.80
CA LEU A 232 -0.18 22.73 -30.49
C LEU A 232 -1.64 23.00 -30.10
N ALA A 233 -1.90 23.23 -28.80
CA ALA A 233 -3.23 23.57 -28.31
C ALA A 233 -3.72 24.93 -28.85
N LEU A 234 -2.84 25.94 -28.88
CA LEU A 234 -3.16 27.26 -29.42
C LEU A 234 -3.42 27.23 -30.93
N LEU A 235 -2.65 26.45 -31.69
CA LEU A 235 -2.90 26.26 -33.12
C LEU A 235 -4.22 25.54 -33.39
N GLY A 236 -4.56 24.52 -32.59
CA GLY A 236 -5.85 23.83 -32.66
C GLY A 236 -7.02 24.78 -32.38
N ALA A 237 -6.91 25.60 -31.33
CA ALA A 237 -7.92 26.59 -30.99
C ALA A 237 -8.08 27.66 -32.09
N LEU A 238 -6.97 28.11 -32.69
CA LEU A 238 -6.98 29.09 -33.78
C LEU A 238 -7.65 28.53 -35.05
N VAL A 239 -7.40 27.27 -35.40
CA VAL A 239 -8.05 26.60 -36.54
C VAL A 239 -9.55 26.43 -36.32
N VAL A 240 -9.99 26.18 -35.08
CA VAL A 240 -11.42 26.12 -34.73
C VAL A 240 -12.07 27.50 -34.79
N LEU A 241 -11.35 28.57 -34.47
CA LEU A 241 -11.87 29.94 -34.53
C LEU A 241 -11.97 30.50 -35.97
N LEU A 242 -11.22 29.92 -36.91
CA LEU A 242 -11.19 30.29 -38.33
C LEU A 242 -12.15 29.49 -39.21
N ARG A 243 -12.93 28.57 -38.62
CA ARG A 243 -13.98 27.78 -39.29
C ARG A 243 -15.37 28.26 -38.91
#